data_AF-A0A5C7Q386-F1
#
_entry.id   AF-A0A5C7Q386-F1
#
_cell.length_a   1.000
_cell.length_b   1.000
_cell.length_c   1.000
_cell.angle_alpha   90.00
_cell.angle_beta   90.00
_cell.angle_gamma   90.00
#
_symmetry.space_group_name_H-M   'P 1'
#
loop_
_entity.id
_entity.type
_entity.pdbx_description
1 polymer ?
#
loop_
_entity_poly.entity_id
_entity_poly.type
_entity_poly.pdbx_seq_one_letter_code
_entity_poly.pdbx_strand_id
1 'polypeptide(L)' 'MLMDMTIFNQRMLLRLASQWSDISKDQLVAAGVIGPGPGGSDWKRFNDDPMMFLLKLPSAQLQALCDLLNN' A
#
# COMPACT_ATOMS: atom_id res chain seq x y z
N MET A 1 2.75 -16.29 30.04
CA MET A 1 2.56 -16.41 28.59
C MET A 1 1.96 -15.11 28.06
N LEU A 2 2.81 -14.09 27.89
CA LEU A 2 2.46 -12.72 27.47
C LEU A 2 3.52 -12.18 26.48
N MET A 3 4.33 -13.08 25.91
CA MET A 3 5.54 -12.76 25.15
C MET A 3 5.37 -12.85 23.63
N ASP A 4 4.17 -13.23 23.14
CA ASP A 4 3.96 -13.53 21.72
C ASP A 4 3.16 -12.49 20.93
N MET A 5 2.49 -11.53 21.56
CA MET A 5 1.75 -10.48 20.82
C MET A 5 2.60 -9.28 20.40
N THR A 6 3.62 -8.91 21.18
CA THR A 6 4.49 -7.76 20.89
C THR A 6 5.47 -8.02 19.76
N ILE A 7 6.02 -9.23 19.66
CA ILE A 7 6.96 -9.64 18.59
C ILE A 7 6.24 -9.76 17.24
N PHE A 8 5.01 -10.30 17.24
CA PHE A 8 4.16 -10.38 16.06
C PHE A 8 3.89 -8.99 15.45
N ASN A 9 3.61 -8.00 16.31
CA ASN A 9 3.22 -6.66 15.88
C ASN A 9 4.40 -5.86 15.27
N GLN A 10 5.60 -5.90 15.87
CA GLN A 10 6.74 -5.13 15.35
C GLN A 10 7.23 -5.66 13.99
N ARG A 11 7.29 -7.00 13.82
CA ARG A 11 7.73 -7.61 12.55
C ARG A 11 6.75 -7.34 11.42
N MET A 12 5.45 -7.36 11.71
CA MET A 12 4.40 -7.05 10.75
C MET A 12 4.47 -5.60 10.28
N LEU A 13 4.59 -4.65 11.21
CA LEU A 13 4.67 -3.22 10.87
C LEU A 13 5.92 -2.91 10.03
N LEU A 14 7.07 -3.50 10.36
CA LEU A 14 8.28 -3.35 9.58
C LEU A 14 8.14 -3.93 8.17
N ARG A 15 7.51 -5.11 8.03
CA ARG A 15 7.24 -5.73 6.74
C ARG A 15 6.35 -4.82 5.88
N LEU A 16 5.23 -4.35 6.42
CA LEU A 16 4.29 -3.49 5.69
C LEU A 16 4.93 -2.17 5.27
N ALA A 17 5.70 -1.53 6.15
CA ALA A 17 6.42 -0.30 5.82
C ALA A 17 7.46 -0.52 4.70
N SER A 18 8.17 -1.65 4.73
CA SER A 18 9.14 -2.01 3.69
C SER A 18 8.42 -2.27 2.36
N GLN A 19 7.39 -3.13 2.36
CA GLN A 19 6.58 -3.42 1.17
C GLN A 19 5.98 -2.14 0.57
N TRP A 20 5.41 -1.25 1.39
CA TRP A 20 4.87 0.02 0.92
C TRP A 20 5.93 0.88 0.23
N SER A 21 7.11 0.98 0.82
CA SER A 21 8.22 1.81 0.31
C SER A 21 8.81 1.27 -0.99
N ASP A 22 8.75 -0.05 -1.17
CA ASP A 22 9.32 -0.74 -2.34
C ASP A 22 8.33 -0.84 -3.53
N ILE A 23 7.05 -0.53 -3.32
CA ILE A 23 6.05 -0.55 -4.40
C ILE A 23 6.37 0.54 -5.42
N SER A 24 6.60 0.12 -6.66
CA SER A 24 6.77 1.01 -7.80
C SER A 24 5.42 1.47 -8.38
N LYS A 25 5.46 2.60 -9.09
CA LYS A 25 4.30 3.09 -9.86
C LYS A 25 3.76 2.05 -10.84
N ASP A 26 4.63 1.34 -11.54
CA ASP A 26 4.24 0.36 -12.55
C ASP A 26 3.52 -0.85 -11.92
N GLN A 27 3.92 -1.27 -10.72
CA GLN A 27 3.20 -2.30 -9.97
C GLN A 27 1.79 -1.85 -9.59
N LEU A 28 1.61 -0.60 -9.15
CA LEU A 28 0.29 -0.05 -8.85
C LEU A 28 -0.61 0.04 -10.09
N VAL A 29 -0.05 0.42 -11.24
CA VAL A 29 -0.78 0.46 -12.52
C VAL A 29 -1.14 -0.96 -12.96
N ALA A 30 -0.19 -1.90 -12.92
CA ALA A 30 -0.40 -3.29 -13.31
C ALA A 30 -1.44 -4.00 -12.43
N ALA A 31 -1.45 -3.70 -11.12
CA ALA A 31 -2.44 -4.20 -10.18
C ALA A 31 -3.81 -3.49 -10.32
N GLY A 32 -3.92 -2.42 -11.13
CA GLY A 32 -5.14 -1.65 -11.29
C GLY A 32 -5.50 -0.77 -10.09
N VAL A 33 -4.54 -0.51 -9.19
CA VAL A 33 -4.71 0.38 -8.04
C VAL A 33 -4.81 1.83 -8.49
N ILE A 34 -4.03 2.22 -9.50
CA ILE A 34 -4.08 3.55 -10.12
C ILE A 34 -4.19 3.43 -11.64
N GLY A 35 -4.67 4.48 -12.31
CA GLY A 35 -4.83 4.49 -13.77
C GLY A 35 -3.51 4.71 -14.55
N PRO A 36 -3.46 4.34 -15.84
CA PRO A 36 -2.29 4.50 -16.71
C PRO A 36 -2.07 5.94 -17.22
N GLY A 37 -2.92 6.90 -16.82
CA GLY A 37 -2.80 8.30 -17.19
C GLY A 37 -1.48 8.92 -16.68
N PRO A 38 -1.22 10.21 -16.94
CA PRO A 38 -0.08 10.92 -16.35
C PRO A 38 -0.25 10.88 -14.84
N GLY A 39 0.30 9.83 -14.22
CA GLY A 39 -0.01 9.39 -12.85
C GLY A 39 0.50 10.32 -11.77
N GLY A 40 0.71 11.60 -12.08
CA GLY A 40 1.26 12.59 -11.19
C GLY A 40 0.37 12.92 -9.99
N SER A 41 -0.96 12.69 -10.03
CA SER A 41 -1.80 12.92 -8.84
C SER A 41 -1.79 11.74 -7.88
N ASP A 42 -1.94 10.52 -8.39
CA ASP A 42 -2.20 9.35 -7.54
C ASP A 42 -0.90 8.72 -7.06
N TRP A 43 0.13 8.67 -7.91
CA TRP A 43 1.48 8.29 -7.49
C TRP A 43 2.06 9.27 -6.46
N LYS A 44 1.83 10.58 -6.67
CA LYS A 44 2.27 11.59 -5.71
C LYS A 44 1.54 11.42 -4.37
N ARG A 45 0.22 11.22 -4.38
CA ARG A 45 -0.55 10.96 -3.15
C ARG A 45 -0.10 9.67 -2.45
N PHE A 46 0.17 8.61 -3.19
CA PHE A 46 0.68 7.35 -2.62
C PHE A 46 1.96 7.56 -1.78
N ASN A 47 2.84 8.46 -2.21
CA ASN A 47 4.12 8.74 -1.53
C ASN A 47 4.02 9.88 -0.49
N ASP A 48 3.35 10.99 -0.84
CA ASP A 48 3.35 12.22 -0.05
C ASP A 48 2.20 12.25 0.99
N ASP A 49 1.11 11.53 0.74
CA ASP A 49 -0.09 11.51 1.58
C ASP A 49 -0.81 10.13 1.55
N PRO A 50 -0.15 9.08 2.08
CA PRO A 50 -0.64 7.70 1.99
C PRO A 50 -1.99 7.51 2.69
N MET A 51 -2.27 8.27 3.76
CA MET A 51 -3.55 8.20 4.46
C MET A 51 -4.69 8.73 3.57
N MET A 52 -4.50 9.86 2.90
CA MET A 52 -5.52 10.41 2.01
C MET A 52 -5.70 9.55 0.75
N PHE A 53 -4.62 8.94 0.26
CA PHE A 53 -4.66 7.97 -0.82
C PHE A 53 -5.58 6.80 -0.47
N LEU A 54 -5.37 6.14 0.68
CA LEU A 54 -6.21 5.03 1.14
C LEU A 54 -7.67 5.42 1.32
N LEU A 55 -7.94 6.57 1.94
CA LEU A 55 -9.30 7.04 2.23
C LEU A 55 -10.12 7.33 0.97
N LYS A 56 -9.47 7.73 -0.13
CA LYS A 56 -10.12 8.09 -1.39
C LYS A 56 -10.15 6.97 -2.42
N LEU A 57 -9.46 5.86 -2.16
CA LEU A 57 -9.46 4.71 -3.06
C LEU A 57 -10.88 4.11 -3.14
N PRO A 58 -11.42 3.91 -4.36
CA PRO A 58 -12.58 3.06 -4.56
C PRO A 58 -12.33 1.66 -3.99
N SER A 59 -13.38 1.00 -3.49
CA SER A 59 -13.28 -0.32 -2.85
C SER A 59 -12.55 -1.38 -3.68
N ALA A 60 -12.78 -1.41 -5.00
CA ALA A 60 -12.10 -2.32 -5.91
C ALA A 60 -10.59 -2.08 -6.00
N GLN A 61 -10.16 -0.81 -6.01
CA GLN A 61 -8.74 -0.44 -6.06
C GLN A 61 -8.06 -0.64 -4.70
N LEU A 62 -8.80 -0.43 -3.60
CA LEU A 62 -8.33 -0.74 -2.25
C LEU A 62 -8.09 -2.25 -2.09
N GLN A 63 -9.00 -3.08 -2.60
CA GLN A 63 -8.81 -4.53 -2.61
C GLN A 63 -7.55 -4.93 -3.41
N ALA A 64 -7.35 -4.36 -4.60
CA ALA A 64 -6.17 -4.60 -5.40
C ALA A 64 -4.86 -4.21 -4.69
N LEU A 65 -4.87 -3.12 -3.91
CA LEU A 65 -3.73 -2.71 -3.09
C LEU A 65 -3.46 -3.69 -1.94
N CYS A 66 -4.50 -4.17 -1.27
CA CYS A 66 -4.37 -5.20 -0.25
C CYS A 66 -3.77 -6.49 -0.83
N ASP A 67 -4.23 -6.91 -2.01
CA ASP A 67 -3.70 -8.10 -2.69
C ASP A 67 -2.23 -7.91 -3.07
N LEU A 68 -1.83 -6.70 -3.48
CA LEU A 68 -0.44 -6.35 -3.77
C LEU A 68 0.46 -6.39 -2.52
N LEU A 69 -0.02 -5.89 -1.37
CA LEU A 69 0.72 -5.88 -0.10
C LEU A 69 0.80 -7.26 0.57
N ASN A 70 -0.13 -8.17 0.26
CA ASN A 70 -0.15 -9.52 0.82
C ASN A 70 0.81 -10.49 0.11
N ASN A 71 1.24 -10.16 -1.12
CA ASN A 71 2.33 -10.87 -1.83
C ASN A 71 3.70 -10.54 -1.24
#